data_AF-A0A918TKS7-F1
#
_entry.id   AF-A0A918TKS7-F1
#
_cell.length_a   1.000
_cell.length_b   1.000
_cell.length_c   1.000
_cell.angle_alpha   90.00
_cell.angle_beta   90.00
_cell.angle_gamma   90.00
#
_symmetry.space_group_name_H-M   'P 1'
#
loop_
_entity.id
_entity.type
_entity.pdbx_description
1 polymer ?
#
loop_
_entity_poly.entity_id
_entity_poly.type
_entity_poly.pdbx_seq_one_letter_code
_entity_poly.pdbx_strand_id
1 'polypeptide(L)'
;MCVDCDYRYTTYETIERTELQVVKKDGTRQPLNREKLTRGLTKACEKRPVPLNRIDRAVEEILTELHHDNSPEIPSTLIGAKVMDKLHQIDPVAYVRYVSVYREFDDVGEFIAEIQNLSKRAQRDPMQRELLPPKTENSKRS
;
A
#
# COMPACT_ATOMS: atom_id res chain seq x y z
N MET A 1 45.06 23.56 21.68
CA MET A 1 45.00 24.74 20.80
C MET A 1 46.23 24.67 19.90
N CYS A 2 46.06 24.31 18.63
CA CYS A 2 47.13 24.42 17.63
C CYS A 2 46.75 25.59 16.72
N VAL A 3 47.72 26.47 16.43
CA VAL A 3 47.54 27.74 15.72
C VAL A 3 47.85 27.62 14.21
N ASP A 4 47.80 26.41 13.64
CA ASP A 4 48.40 26.16 12.32
C ASP A 4 47.44 25.68 11.21
N CYS A 5 46.18 25.33 11.52
CA CYS A 5 45.23 24.90 10.49
C CYS A 5 43.81 25.40 10.80
N ASP A 6 43.38 26.44 10.08
CA ASP A 6 42.06 27.07 10.15
C ASP A 6 41.01 26.32 9.29
N TYR A 7 40.94 24.99 9.39
CA TYR A 7 39.81 24.25 8.82
C TYR A 7 38.95 23.66 9.92
N ARG A 8 37.92 24.45 10.26
CA ARG A 8 36.77 24.03 11.05
C ARG A 8 36.13 22.81 10.38
N TYR A 9 36.14 21.67 11.06
CA TYR A 9 35.14 20.63 10.80
C TYR A 9 33.79 21.17 11.29
N THR A 10 33.12 21.98 10.46
CA THR A 10 31.73 22.36 10.72
C THR A 10 30.83 21.17 10.43
N THR A 11 30.04 20.85 11.45
CA THR A 11 28.81 20.05 11.43
C THR A 11 28.99 18.60 10.97
N TYR A 12 29.09 17.70 11.95
CA TYR A 12 28.31 16.47 11.88
C TYR A 12 26.85 16.90 11.77
N GLU A 13 26.38 17.06 10.54
CA GLU A 13 24.97 17.13 10.22
C GLU A 13 24.44 15.72 10.50
N THR A 14 24.27 15.39 11.78
CA THR A 14 23.43 14.25 12.16
C THR A 14 22.09 14.61 11.58
N ILE A 15 21.74 13.96 10.45
CA ILE A 15 20.43 14.07 9.86
C ILE A 15 19.47 13.61 10.95
N GLU A 16 18.90 14.57 11.68
CA GLU A 16 17.77 14.36 12.58
C GLU A 16 16.60 13.98 11.67
N ARG A 17 16.58 12.73 11.20
CA ARG A 17 15.40 12.17 10.57
C ARG A 17 14.35 12.14 11.67
N THR A 18 13.48 13.14 11.68
CA THR A 18 12.29 13.13 12.54
C THR A 18 11.61 11.79 12.34
N GLU A 19 11.56 10.97 13.39
CA GLU A 19 10.95 9.66 13.31
C GLU A 19 9.45 9.82 13.08
N LEU A 20 8.96 9.28 11.97
CA LEU A 20 7.54 9.31 11.63
C LEU A 20 6.73 8.51 12.66
N GLN A 21 5.77 9.18 13.30
CA GLN A 21 4.85 8.55 14.25
C GLN A 21 3.54 8.18 13.54
N VAL A 22 3.07 6.96 13.75
CA VAL A 22 1.80 6.49 13.21
C VAL A 22 0.71 6.64 14.26
N VAL A 23 -0.31 7.42 13.96
CA VAL A 23 -1.51 7.60 14.79
C VAL A 23 -2.56 6.54 14.41
N LYS A 24 -2.90 5.67 15.35
CA LYS A 24 -3.91 4.62 15.19
C LYS A 24 -5.34 5.16 15.36
N LYS A 25 -6.34 4.37 14.96
CA LYS A 25 -7.77 4.73 15.09
C LYS A 25 -8.18 4.99 16.54
N ASP A 26 -7.55 4.31 17.49
CA ASP A 26 -7.74 4.49 18.95
C ASP A 26 -6.97 5.68 19.53
N GLY A 27 -6.28 6.46 18.69
CA GLY A 27 -5.45 7.60 19.09
C GLY A 27 -4.06 7.22 19.60
N THR A 28 -3.72 5.93 19.68
CA THR A 28 -2.38 5.52 20.10
C THR A 28 -1.33 5.89 19.05
N ARG A 29 -0.15 6.30 19.52
CA ARG A 29 1.00 6.63 18.67
C ARG A 29 2.03 5.52 18.76
N GLN A 30 2.54 5.12 17.62
CA GLN A 30 3.63 4.15 17.52
C GLN A 30 4.58 4.53 16.39
N PRO A 31 5.89 4.29 16.53
CA PRO A 31 6.84 4.58 15.47
C PRO A 31 6.50 3.80 14.20
N LEU A 32 6.72 4.43 13.05
CA LEU A 32 6.60 3.78 11.75
C LEU A 32 7.64 2.66 11.65
N ASN A 33 7.16 1.43 11.50
CA ASN A 33 8.01 0.25 11.42
C ASN A 33 7.89 -0.39 10.02
N ARG A 34 9.01 -0.40 9.29
CA ARG A 34 9.12 -1.00 7.96
C ARG A 34 8.73 -2.48 7.95
N GLU A 35 9.22 -3.27 8.90
CA GLU A 35 8.91 -4.70 8.97
C GLU A 35 7.41 -4.96 9.16
N LYS A 36 6.73 -4.12 9.94
CA LYS A 36 5.28 -4.21 10.14
C LYS A 36 4.53 -3.96 8.82
N LEU A 37 4.99 -3.00 8.02
CA LEU A 37 4.43 -2.71 6.70
C LEU A 37 4.68 -3.85 5.71
N THR A 38 5.92 -4.34 5.63
CA THR A 38 6.30 -5.49 4.80
C THR A 38 5.47 -6.72 5.14
N ARG A 39 5.36 -7.08 6.43
CA ARG A 39 4.54 -8.22 6.87
C ARG A 39 3.06 -8.06 6.47
N GLY A 40 2.51 -6.85 6.57
CA GLY A 40 1.15 -6.55 6.13
C GLY A 40 0.93 -6.78 4.64
N LEU A 41 1.84 -6.27 3.81
CA LEU A 41 1.81 -6.46 2.35
C LEU A 41 2.02 -7.93 1.95
N THR A 42 3.00 -8.61 2.54
CA THR A 42 3.26 -10.03 2.27
C THR A 42 2.05 -10.90 2.62
N LYS A 43 1.39 -10.61 3.75
CA LYS A 43 0.15 -11.31 4.13
C LYS A 43 -0.99 -11.03 3.13
N ALA A 44 -1.11 -9.79 2.64
CA ALA A 44 -2.08 -9.48 1.59
C ALA A 44 -1.81 -10.25 0.30
N CYS A 45 -0.54 -10.44 -0.07
CA CYS A 45 -0.11 -11.16 -1.27
C CYS A 45 0.02 -12.69 -1.10
N GLU A 46 -0.39 -13.26 0.03
CA GLU A 46 -0.21 -14.70 0.30
C GLU A 46 -0.84 -15.58 -0.79
N LYS A 47 -0.10 -16.62 -1.23
CA LYS A 47 -0.48 -17.56 -2.30
C LYS A 47 -0.68 -16.92 -3.68
N ARG A 48 -0.17 -15.70 -3.91
CA ARG A 48 -0.14 -15.06 -5.23
C ARG A 48 1.28 -15.15 -5.82
N PRO A 49 1.44 -15.18 -7.15
CA PRO A 49 2.73 -15.16 -7.82
C PRO A 49 3.34 -13.74 -7.83
N VAL A 50 3.44 -13.10 -6.66
CA VAL A 50 4.03 -11.78 -6.51
C VAL A 50 5.46 -11.96 -6.00
N PRO A 51 6.49 -11.50 -6.73
CA PRO A 51 7.87 -11.67 -6.30
C PRO A 51 8.18 -10.71 -5.15
N LEU A 52 9.00 -11.15 -4.19
CA LEU A 52 9.30 -10.40 -2.96
C LEU A 52 9.88 -9.01 -3.24
N ASN A 53 10.72 -8.88 -4.29
CA ASN A 53 11.29 -7.60 -4.69
C ASN A 53 10.22 -6.54 -5.08
N ARG A 54 9.05 -6.96 -5.61
CA ARG A 54 7.93 -6.05 -5.89
C ARG A 54 7.30 -5.54 -4.59
N ILE A 55 7.22 -6.40 -3.57
CA ILE A 55 6.72 -6.03 -2.24
C ILE A 55 7.69 -5.06 -1.58
N ASP A 56 8.98 -5.36 -1.57
CA ASP A 56 10.01 -4.50 -0.97
C ASP A 56 10.04 -3.12 -1.62
N ARG A 57 9.95 -3.07 -2.96
CA ARG A 57 9.86 -1.81 -3.69
C ARG A 57 8.60 -1.03 -3.34
N ALA A 58 7.45 -1.69 -3.22
CA ALA A 58 6.21 -1.03 -2.82
C ALA A 58 6.31 -0.45 -1.40
N VAL A 59 6.95 -1.17 -0.47
CA VAL A 59 7.23 -0.69 0.88
C VAL A 59 8.11 0.56 0.83
N GLU A 60 9.19 0.55 0.06
CA GLU A 60 10.08 1.69 -0.08
C GLU A 60 9.39 2.92 -0.64
N GLU A 61 8.61 2.76 -1.72
CA GLU A 61 7.86 3.86 -2.31
C GLU A 61 6.86 4.46 -1.30
N ILE A 62 6.15 3.63 -0.52
CA ILE A 62 5.26 4.10 0.54
C ILE A 62 6.04 4.89 1.60
N LEU A 63 7.17 4.38 2.07
CA LEU A 63 7.99 5.08 3.07
C LEU A 63 8.50 6.42 2.55
N THR A 64 9.00 6.46 1.31
CA THR A 64 9.47 7.69 0.68
C THR A 64 8.35 8.72 0.54
N GLU A 65 7.17 8.31 0.10
CA GLU A 65 6.00 9.20 0.01
C GLU A 65 5.60 9.74 1.40
N LEU A 66 5.60 8.89 2.42
CA LEU A 66 5.28 9.30 3.80
C LEU A 66 6.30 10.29 4.38
N HIS A 67 7.57 10.16 4.02
CA HIS A 67 8.60 11.11 4.43
C HIS A 67 8.51 12.45 3.68
N HIS A 68 8.03 12.44 2.43
CA HIS A 68 7.87 13.66 1.63
C HIS A 68 6.75 14.56 2.14
N ASP A 69 5.74 13.99 2.80
CA ASP A 69 4.59 14.74 3.32
C ASP A 69 4.96 15.71 4.47
N ASN A 70 6.23 15.76 4.92
CA ASN A 70 6.79 16.65 5.97
C ASN A 70 5.99 16.69 7.29
N SER A 71 5.09 15.73 7.50
CA SER A 71 4.30 15.61 8.71
C SER A 71 4.98 14.64 9.69
N PRO A 72 5.25 15.04 10.94
CA PRO A 72 5.83 14.15 11.95
C PRO A 72 4.84 13.06 12.39
N GLU A 73 3.54 13.30 12.24
CA GLU A 73 2.47 12.37 12.58
C GLU A 73 1.67 11.96 11.33
N ILE A 74 1.51 10.66 11.15
CA ILE A 74 0.81 10.06 10.01
C ILE A 74 -0.35 9.22 10.52
N PRO A 75 -1.58 9.50 10.09
CA PRO A 75 -2.70 8.65 10.46
C PRO A 75 -2.60 7.29 9.75
N SER A 76 -2.92 6.22 10.48
CA SER A 76 -2.91 4.86 9.95
C SER A 76 -3.86 4.64 8.75
N THR A 77 -4.86 5.51 8.59
CA THR A 77 -5.75 5.64 7.43
C THR A 77 -5.00 6.01 6.16
N LEU A 78 -4.07 6.95 6.24
CA LEU A 78 -3.26 7.35 5.10
C LEU A 78 -2.33 6.21 4.66
N ILE A 79 -1.72 5.50 5.60
CA ILE A 79 -0.87 4.33 5.30
C ILE A 79 -1.69 3.24 4.60
N GLY A 80 -2.89 2.94 5.12
CA GLY A 80 -3.79 1.97 4.51
C GLY A 80 -4.16 2.33 3.08
N ALA A 81 -4.47 3.60 2.82
CA ALA A 81 -4.76 4.10 1.47
C ALA A 81 -3.56 3.93 0.53
N LYS A 82 -2.35 4.33 0.94
CA LYS A 82 -1.14 4.13 0.13
C LYS A 82 -0.86 2.65 -0.16
N VAL A 83 -1.07 1.76 0.82
CA VAL A 83 -0.94 0.31 0.63
C VAL A 83 -1.96 -0.20 -0.38
N MET A 84 -3.22 0.25 -0.30
CA MET A 84 -4.26 -0.09 -1.26
C MET A 84 -3.87 0.34 -2.68
N ASP A 85 -3.35 1.55 -2.86
CA ASP A 85 -2.94 2.07 -4.16
C ASP A 85 -1.81 1.25 -4.79
N LYS A 86 -0.82 0.83 -3.99
CA LYS A 86 0.25 -0.06 -4.46
C LYS A 86 -0.28 -1.46 -4.76
N LEU A 87 -1.10 -2.04 -3.89
CA LEU A 87 -1.68 -3.37 -4.09
C LEU A 87 -2.57 -3.43 -5.33
N HIS A 88 -3.32 -2.37 -5.62
CA HIS A 88 -4.16 -2.29 -6.81
C HIS A 88 -3.35 -2.47 -8.11
N GLN A 89 -2.11 -1.97 -8.14
CA GLN A 89 -1.20 -2.08 -9.28
C GLN A 89 -0.44 -3.42 -9.32
N ILE A 90 -0.29 -4.08 -8.17
CA ILE A 90 0.47 -5.33 -8.04
C ILE A 90 -0.43 -6.53 -8.32
N ASP A 91 -1.56 -6.62 -7.60
CA ASP A 91 -2.47 -7.75 -7.70
C ASP A 91 -3.89 -7.39 -7.22
N PRO A 92 -4.91 -7.48 -8.08
CA PRO A 92 -6.27 -7.10 -7.72
C PRO A 92 -6.88 -7.99 -6.63
N VAL A 93 -6.46 -9.26 -6.49
CA VAL A 93 -6.96 -10.17 -5.46
C VAL A 93 -6.36 -9.83 -4.10
N ALA A 94 -5.06 -9.54 -4.04
CA ALA A 94 -4.37 -9.06 -2.85
C ALA A 94 -4.96 -7.72 -2.36
N TYR A 95 -5.32 -6.83 -3.29
CA TYR A 95 -6.05 -5.61 -2.99
C TYR A 95 -7.37 -5.90 -2.28
N VAL A 96 -8.26 -6.74 -2.85
CA VAL A 96 -9.57 -7.05 -2.24
C VAL A 96 -9.39 -7.66 -0.85
N ARG A 97 -8.42 -8.57 -0.69
CA ARG A 97 -8.10 -9.16 0.62
C ARG A 97 -7.68 -8.10 1.64
N TYR A 98 -6.82 -7.18 1.25
CA TYR A 98 -6.40 -6.10 2.13
C TYR A 98 -7.57 -5.19 2.52
N VAL A 99 -8.39 -4.78 1.57
CA VAL A 99 -9.57 -3.94 1.82
C VAL A 99 -10.54 -4.63 2.78
N SER A 100 -10.76 -5.95 2.65
CA SER A 100 -11.64 -6.71 3.55
C SER A 100 -11.22 -6.72 5.03
N VAL A 101 -9.94 -6.45 5.32
CA VAL A 101 -9.43 -6.33 6.70
C VAL A 101 -9.39 -4.88 7.16
N TYR A 102 -9.21 -3.94 6.22
CA TYR A 102 -8.97 -2.54 6.52
C TYR A 102 -10.26 -1.71 6.64
N ARG A 103 -11.23 -1.99 5.77
CA ARG A 103 -12.57 -1.44 5.84
C ARG A 103 -13.48 -2.43 6.54
N GLU A 104 -14.20 -1.94 7.54
CA GLU A 104 -15.37 -2.61 8.06
C GLU A 104 -16.47 -2.41 7.01
N PHE A 105 -16.89 -3.51 6.40
CA PHE A 105 -18.05 -3.50 5.53
C PHE A 105 -19.26 -3.83 6.40
N ASP A 106 -20.19 -2.89 6.50
CA ASP A 106 -21.40 -3.09 7.31
C ASP A 106 -22.33 -4.12 6.66
N ASP A 107 -22.27 -4.26 5.33
CA ASP A 107 -23.09 -5.18 4.55
C ASP A 107 -22.30 -5.87 3.42
N VAL A 108 -22.64 -7.13 3.13
CA VAL A 108 -22.03 -7.91 2.03
C VAL A 108 -22.23 -7.23 0.67
N GLY A 109 -23.34 -6.51 0.49
CA GLY A 109 -23.64 -5.70 -0.69
C GLY A 109 -22.66 -4.56 -0.92
N GLU A 110 -22.17 -3.91 0.15
CA GLU A 110 -21.14 -2.86 0.04
C GLU A 110 -19.81 -3.45 -0.47
N PHE A 111 -19.45 -4.63 0.04
CA PHE A 111 -18.29 -5.37 -0.44
C PHE A 111 -18.42 -5.77 -1.92
N ILE A 112 -19.59 -6.27 -2.34
CA ILE A 112 -19.87 -6.60 -3.74
C ILE A 112 -19.80 -5.36 -4.63
N ALA A 113 -20.35 -4.23 -4.19
CA ALA A 113 -20.30 -2.97 -4.94
C ALA A 113 -18.85 -2.48 -5.15
N GLU A 114 -18.01 -2.61 -4.12
CA GLU A 114 -16.58 -2.28 -4.23
C GLU A 114 -15.85 -3.21 -5.21
N ILE A 115 -16.13 -4.51 -5.19
CA ILE A 115 -15.60 -5.48 -6.18
C ILE A 115 -16.07 -5.14 -7.60
N GLN A 116 -17.34 -4.78 -7.77
CA GLN A 116 -17.88 -4.41 -9.08
C GLN A 116 -17.19 -3.13 -9.61
N ASN A 117 -16.95 -2.14 -8.75
CA ASN A 117 -16.19 -0.94 -9.11
C ASN A 117 -14.75 -1.28 -9.49
N LEU A 118 -14.10 -2.20 -8.78
CA LEU A 118 -12.78 -2.71 -9.13
C LEU A 118 -12.80 -3.38 -10.51
N SER A 119 -13.80 -4.23 -10.78
CA SER A 119 -13.90 -4.98 -12.04
C SER A 119 -14.02 -4.02 -13.24
N LYS A 120 -14.80 -2.93 -13.11
CA LYS A 120 -14.93 -1.89 -14.15
C LYS A 120 -13.60 -1.17 -14.42
N ARG A 121 -12.74 -1.02 -13.41
CA ARG A 121 -11.40 -0.44 -13.53
C ARG A 121 -10.38 -1.44 -14.07
N ALA A 122 -10.51 -2.72 -13.70
CA ALA A 122 -9.64 -3.82 -14.09
C ALA A 122 -9.85 -4.34 -15.53
N GLN A 123 -11.02 -4.09 -16.17
CA GLN A 123 -11.25 -4.45 -17.58
C GLN A 123 -10.32 -3.75 -18.60
N ARG A 124 -9.34 -2.96 -18.13
CA ARG A 124 -8.24 -2.43 -18.95
C ARG A 124 -7.02 -3.35 -19.01
N ASP A 125 -6.98 -4.46 -18.26
CA ASP A 125 -5.93 -5.47 -18.39
C ASP A 125 -6.30 -6.49 -19.48
N PRO A 126 -5.63 -6.48 -20.65
CA PRO A 126 -5.94 -7.39 -21.74
C PRO A 126 -5.74 -8.88 -21.39
N MET A 127 -4.98 -9.20 -20.35
CA MET A 127 -4.62 -10.58 -19.99
C MET A 127 -5.74 -11.32 -19.23
N GLN A 128 -6.71 -10.61 -18.65
CA GLN A 128 -7.85 -11.22 -17.95
C GLN A 128 -9.00 -11.60 -18.90
N ARG A 129 -8.95 -11.19 -20.16
CA ARG A 129 -10.02 -11.43 -21.16
C ARG A 129 -10.09 -12.90 -21.61
N GLU A 130 -9.00 -13.65 -21.48
CA GLU A 130 -8.90 -15.06 -21.91
C GLU A 130 -9.37 -16.09 -20.86
N LEU A 131 -9.55 -15.69 -19.59
CA LEU A 131 -9.96 -16.58 -18.50
C LEU A 131 -11.48 -16.62 -18.28
N LEU A 132 -12.22 -15.70 -18.88
CA LEU A 132 -13.68 -15.69 -18.81
C LEU A 132 -14.21 -16.58 -19.94
N PRO A 133 -15.01 -17.62 -19.64
CA PRO A 133 -15.65 -18.38 -20.70
C PRO A 133 -16.49 -17.41 -21.55
N PRO A 134 -16.46 -17.56 -22.89
CA PRO A 134 -17.26 -16.70 -23.76
C PRO A 134 -18.71 -16.77 -23.28
N LYS A 135 -19.36 -15.61 -23.16
CA LYS A 135 -20.80 -15.55 -22.91
C LYS A 135 -21.44 -16.35 -24.03
N THR A 136 -21.96 -17.53 -23.71
CA THR A 136 -22.85 -18.26 -24.60
C THR A 136 -24.09 -17.40 -24.77
N GLU A 137 -24.17 -16.71 -25.91
CA GLU A 137 -25.41 -16.14 -26.40
C GLU A 137 -26.38 -17.30 -26.63
N ASN A 138 -27.11 -17.66 -25.59
CA ASN A 138 -28.15 -18.66 -25.70
C ASN A 138 -29.43 -17.97 -26.16
N SER A 139 -29.66 -18.08 -27.48
CA SER A 139 -30.94 -18.39 -28.10
C SER A 139 -32.19 -17.78 -27.44
N LYS A 140 -32.62 -16.61 -27.95
CA LYS A 140 -34.05 -16.34 -28.06
C LYS A 140 -34.51 -16.79 -29.44
N ARG A 141 -34.89 -18.07 -29.54
CA ARG A 141 -35.98 -18.50 -30.40
C ARG A 141 -37.30 -18.10 -29.73
N SER A 142 -37.96 -17.09 -30.27
CA SER A 142 -39.41 -17.01 -30.51
C SER A 142 -39.69 -15.74 -31.28
#